data_AF-A0A926P9Y9-F1
#
_entry.id   AF-A0A926P9Y9-F1
#
_cell.length_a   1.000
_cell.length_b   1.000
_cell.length_c   1.000
_cell.angle_alpha   90.00
_cell.angle_beta   90.00
_cell.angle_gamma   90.00
#
_symmetry.space_group_name_H-M   'P 1'
#
loop_
_entity.id
_entity.type
_entity.pdbx_description
1 polymer ?
#
loop_
_entity_poly.entity_id
_entity_poly.type
_entity_poly.pdbx_seq_one_letter_code
_entity_poly.pdbx_strand_id
1 'polypeptide(L)'
;MAKFWTKRGIKILGGVIKQARVERAWTVRDIERLTGLLDDGNYTVSRDMMSELERGKRIPAHNTVVAIAALKFVKHPITGKPFAEDELFDIGAEFLDPTTGRYILGEREPTITTLLALDSRNRTQNQGQLAIEKLAEVAELEPDRLEAISSGEPPTDEELAKLAQVLTKDDGSLWSELELKEIRAKEFPCDR
;
A
#
# COMPACT_ATOMS: atom_id res chain seq x y z
N MET A 1 -9.76 0.54 -17.89
CA MET A 1 -9.20 0.83 -16.55
C MET A 1 -9.73 -0.22 -15.60
N ALA A 2 -8.87 -1.11 -15.09
CA ALA A 2 -9.27 -2.14 -14.15
C ALA A 2 -9.77 -1.50 -12.85
N LYS A 3 -10.85 -2.05 -12.27
CA LYS A 3 -11.38 -1.63 -10.96
C LYS A 3 -10.33 -1.98 -9.89
N PHE A 4 -9.51 -1.01 -9.52
CA PHE A 4 -8.46 -1.17 -8.50
C PHE A 4 -9.03 -1.45 -7.10
N TRP A 5 -10.28 -1.06 -6.83
CA TRP A 5 -10.86 -1.14 -5.50
C TRP A 5 -11.73 -2.37 -5.28
N THR A 6 -11.58 -2.94 -4.11
CA THR A 6 -12.36 -4.08 -3.66
C THR A 6 -13.49 -3.62 -2.73
N LYS A 7 -14.56 -4.43 -2.61
CA LYS A 7 -15.65 -4.11 -1.66
C LYS A 7 -15.16 -4.08 -0.21
N ARG A 8 -14.16 -4.91 0.13
CA ARG A 8 -13.58 -4.98 1.46
C ARG A 8 -12.66 -3.78 1.73
N GLY A 9 -11.76 -3.46 0.81
CA GLY A 9 -10.88 -2.28 0.88
C GLY A 9 -11.65 -0.98 1.06
N ILE A 10 -12.80 -0.82 0.38
CA ILE A 10 -13.66 0.36 0.57
C ILE A 10 -14.28 0.44 1.96
N LYS A 11 -14.64 -0.69 2.57
CA LYS A 11 -15.07 -0.71 3.98
C LYS A 11 -13.93 -0.36 4.92
N ILE A 12 -12.72 -0.84 4.66
CA ILE A 12 -11.52 -0.55 5.45
C ILE A 12 -11.21 0.95 5.37
N LEU A 13 -11.08 1.50 4.16
CA LEU A 13 -10.84 2.93 3.92
C LEU A 13 -11.90 3.80 4.61
N GLY A 14 -13.18 3.48 4.42
CA GLY A 14 -14.29 4.19 5.06
C GLY A 14 -14.23 4.14 6.59
N GLY A 15 -13.89 2.99 7.17
CA GLY A 15 -13.71 2.81 8.61
C GLY A 15 -12.59 3.67 9.18
N VAL A 16 -11.43 3.70 8.50
CA VAL A 16 -10.26 4.48 8.89
C VAL A 16 -10.53 5.98 8.82
N ILE A 17 -11.17 6.44 7.75
CA ILE A 17 -11.58 7.85 7.62
C ILE A 17 -12.56 8.22 8.74
N LYS A 18 -13.57 7.39 8.99
CA LYS A 18 -14.55 7.62 10.06
C LYS A 18 -13.87 7.70 11.42
N GLN A 19 -12.95 6.79 11.71
CA GLN A 19 -12.22 6.77 12.96
C GLN A 19 -11.41 8.06 13.15
N ALA A 20 -10.57 8.42 12.17
CA ALA A 20 -9.77 9.65 12.22
C ALA A 20 -10.63 10.91 12.37
N ARG A 21 -11.81 10.94 11.74
CA ARG A 21 -12.78 12.02 11.89
C ARG A 21 -13.31 12.10 13.33
N VAL A 22 -13.71 10.97 13.91
CA VAL A 22 -14.23 10.88 15.28
C VAL A 22 -13.17 11.29 16.31
N GLU A 23 -11.92 10.87 16.12
CA GLU A 23 -10.79 11.25 16.99
C GLU A 23 -10.54 12.76 17.01
N ARG A 24 -10.84 13.46 15.91
CA ARG A 24 -10.81 14.93 15.83
C ARG A 24 -12.08 15.62 16.30
N ALA A 25 -13.07 14.87 16.77
CA ALA A 25 -14.42 15.37 17.07
C ALA A 25 -15.07 16.12 15.90
N TRP A 26 -14.73 15.74 14.65
CA TRP A 26 -15.30 16.34 13.45
C TRP A 26 -16.61 15.65 13.07
N THR A 27 -17.55 16.42 12.57
CA THR A 27 -18.76 15.91 11.91
C THR A 27 -18.51 15.71 10.41
N VAL A 28 -19.40 14.97 9.74
CA VAL A 28 -19.34 14.85 8.28
C VAL A 28 -19.55 16.22 7.60
N ARG A 29 -20.28 17.14 8.26
CA ARG A 29 -20.46 18.53 7.80
C ARG A 29 -19.16 19.34 7.88
N ASP A 30 -18.30 19.04 8.86
CA ASP A 30 -16.99 19.69 8.95
C ASP A 30 -16.12 19.29 7.77
N ILE A 31 -16.14 18.01 7.34
CA ILE A 31 -15.42 17.57 6.15
C ILE A 31 -15.93 18.28 4.89
N GLU A 32 -17.25 18.32 4.67
CA GLU A 32 -17.84 19.03 3.52
C GLU A 32 -17.41 20.50 3.50
N ARG A 33 -17.50 21.18 4.64
CA ARG A 33 -17.08 22.59 4.76
C ARG A 33 -15.58 22.75 4.49
N LEU A 34 -14.74 21.94 5.12
CA LEU A 34 -13.28 22.08 5.03
C LEU A 34 -12.77 21.74 3.62
N THR A 35 -13.35 20.73 2.97
CA THR A 35 -13.01 20.40 1.57
C THR A 35 -13.46 21.47 0.59
N GLY A 36 -14.58 22.15 0.84
CA GLY A 36 -15.01 23.32 0.06
C GLY A 36 -14.12 24.56 0.25
N LEU A 37 -13.26 24.59 1.27
CA LEU A 37 -12.25 25.63 1.47
C LEU A 37 -10.91 25.27 0.82
N LEU A 38 -10.76 24.06 0.28
CA LEU A 38 -9.57 23.65 -0.46
C LEU A 38 -9.68 24.15 -1.91
N ASP A 39 -8.60 24.78 -2.39
CA ASP A 39 -8.35 25.10 -3.81
C ASP A 39 -9.56 25.75 -4.53
N ASP A 40 -10.04 26.86 -3.96
CA ASP A 40 -11.16 27.67 -4.47
C ASP A 40 -12.48 26.90 -4.70
N GLY A 41 -12.68 25.76 -4.02
CA GLY A 41 -13.93 24.98 -4.03
C GLY A 41 -13.97 23.81 -5.02
N ASN A 42 -12.89 23.56 -5.75
CA ASN A 42 -12.82 22.49 -6.77
C ASN A 42 -12.83 21.07 -6.19
N TYR A 43 -12.60 20.93 -4.88
CA TYR A 43 -12.51 19.63 -4.19
C TYR A 43 -13.65 19.38 -3.20
N THR A 44 -14.83 19.94 -3.45
CA THR A 44 -15.98 19.79 -2.54
C THR A 44 -16.43 18.34 -2.44
N VAL A 45 -16.41 17.77 -1.21
CA VAL A 45 -16.96 16.45 -0.94
C VAL A 45 -18.30 16.59 -0.21
N SER A 46 -19.37 16.12 -0.84
CA SER A 46 -20.71 16.23 -0.24
C SER A 46 -20.87 15.36 1.01
N ARG A 47 -21.77 15.77 1.91
CA ARG A 47 -22.12 14.98 3.11
C ARG A 47 -22.56 13.56 2.79
N ASP A 48 -23.40 13.39 1.76
CA ASP A 48 -23.91 12.08 1.38
C ASP A 48 -22.78 11.18 0.88
N MET A 49 -21.88 11.74 0.05
CA MET A 49 -20.70 11.03 -0.44
C MET A 49 -19.82 10.54 0.71
N MET A 50 -19.50 11.41 1.67
CA MET A 50 -18.74 11.03 2.87
C MET A 50 -19.47 9.96 3.70
N SER A 51 -20.79 10.10 3.87
CA SER A 51 -21.57 9.16 4.66
C SER A 51 -21.66 7.77 4.01
N GLU A 52 -21.72 7.69 2.68
CA GLU A 52 -21.68 6.43 1.94
C GLU A 52 -20.28 5.80 1.96
N LEU A 53 -19.24 6.62 1.83
CA LEU A 53 -17.84 6.20 1.92
C LEU A 53 -17.54 5.60 3.31
N GLU A 54 -17.88 6.29 4.40
CA GLU A 54 -17.65 5.79 5.77
C GLU A 54 -18.42 4.50 6.09
N ARG A 55 -19.48 4.19 5.34
CA ARG A 55 -20.22 2.92 5.43
C ARG A 55 -19.68 1.84 4.48
N GLY A 56 -18.65 2.17 3.69
CA GLY A 56 -18.06 1.29 2.69
C GLY A 56 -19.02 0.95 1.54
N LYS A 57 -19.99 1.83 1.24
CA LYS A 57 -21.04 1.57 0.25
C LYS A 57 -20.73 2.14 -1.13
N ARG A 58 -19.85 3.12 -1.21
CA ARG A 58 -19.54 3.84 -2.44
C ARG A 58 -18.05 3.92 -2.68
N ILE A 59 -17.68 3.68 -3.94
CA ILE A 59 -16.36 3.92 -4.51
C ILE A 59 -16.23 5.45 -4.69
N PRO A 60 -15.35 6.15 -3.93
CA PRO A 60 -15.02 7.54 -4.20
C PRO A 60 -14.48 7.81 -5.61
N ALA A 61 -14.72 9.03 -6.10
CA ALA A 61 -13.99 9.53 -7.24
C ALA A 61 -12.57 9.92 -6.81
N HIS A 62 -11.66 10.05 -7.77
CA HIS A 62 -10.28 10.47 -7.51
C HIS A 62 -10.20 11.76 -6.69
N ASN A 63 -10.93 12.79 -7.12
CA ASN A 63 -10.97 14.09 -6.43
C ASN A 63 -11.47 13.99 -4.97
N THR A 64 -12.29 12.99 -4.64
CA THR A 64 -12.70 12.75 -3.26
C THR A 64 -11.53 12.28 -2.40
N VAL A 65 -10.70 11.38 -2.93
CA VAL A 65 -9.50 10.89 -2.23
C VAL A 65 -8.49 12.02 -2.06
N VAL A 66 -8.22 12.79 -3.12
CA VAL A 66 -7.37 14.00 -3.08
C VAL A 66 -7.82 14.96 -1.98
N ALA A 67 -9.12 15.28 -1.94
CA ALA A 67 -9.69 16.20 -0.95
C ALA A 67 -9.49 15.70 0.48
N ILE A 68 -9.69 14.40 0.72
CA ILE A 68 -9.53 13.78 2.03
C ILE A 68 -8.05 13.77 2.45
N ALA A 69 -7.14 13.41 1.54
CA ALA A 69 -5.69 13.46 1.78
C ALA A 69 -5.22 14.88 2.12
N ALA A 70 -5.72 15.89 1.40
CA ALA A 70 -5.39 17.30 1.61
C ALA A 70 -5.79 17.83 3.00
N LEU A 71 -6.83 17.27 3.62
CA LEU A 71 -7.21 17.60 5.00
C LEU A 71 -6.25 17.02 6.06
N LYS A 72 -5.35 16.11 5.66
CA LYS A 72 -4.22 15.61 6.48
C LYS A 72 -4.62 15.05 7.85
N PHE A 73 -5.84 14.51 7.95
CA PHE A 73 -6.41 14.06 9.22
C PHE A 73 -6.32 12.56 9.47
N VAL A 74 -6.26 11.76 8.42
CA VAL A 74 -6.00 10.33 8.53
C VAL A 74 -4.49 10.12 8.65
N LYS A 75 -4.04 9.53 9.77
CA LYS A 75 -2.62 9.39 10.08
C LYS A 75 -2.12 7.96 9.89
N HIS A 76 -0.92 7.85 9.35
CA HIS A 76 -0.18 6.61 9.25
C HIS A 76 0.25 6.15 10.66
N PRO A 77 0.00 4.88 11.04
CA PRO A 77 0.18 4.39 12.42
C PRO A 77 1.66 4.38 12.86
N ILE A 78 2.57 4.05 11.95
CA ILE A 78 4.03 4.04 12.25
C ILE A 78 4.63 5.45 12.29
N THR A 79 4.39 6.29 11.27
CA THR A 79 5.07 7.59 11.16
C THR A 79 4.38 8.74 11.87
N GLY A 80 3.09 8.59 12.19
CA GLY A 80 2.22 9.68 12.67
C GLY A 80 1.96 10.79 11.62
N LYS A 81 2.54 10.67 10.41
CA LYS A 81 2.30 11.60 9.30
C LYS A 81 0.94 11.30 8.66
N PRO A 82 0.30 12.28 7.99
CA PRO A 82 -0.90 11.96 7.20
C PRO A 82 -0.57 10.94 6.12
N PHE A 83 -1.51 10.03 5.84
CA PHE A 83 -1.43 9.24 4.62
C PHE A 83 -1.45 10.16 3.39
N ALA A 84 -0.61 9.85 2.41
CA ALA A 84 -0.65 10.44 1.09
C ALA A 84 -1.87 9.93 0.29
N GLU A 85 -2.13 10.58 -0.85
CA GLU A 85 -3.27 10.26 -1.69
C GLU A 85 -3.20 8.81 -2.23
N ASP A 86 -2.05 8.43 -2.78
CA ASP A 86 -1.74 7.09 -3.27
C ASP A 86 -1.88 6.04 -2.17
N GLU A 87 -1.45 6.33 -0.94
CA GLU A 87 -1.64 5.44 0.20
C GLU A 87 -3.13 5.22 0.55
N LEU A 88 -3.96 6.25 0.43
CA LEU A 88 -5.42 6.09 0.61
C LEU A 88 -6.04 5.25 -0.50
N PHE A 89 -5.56 5.37 -1.74
CA PHE A 89 -5.92 4.47 -2.84
C PHE A 89 -5.51 3.03 -2.55
N ASP A 90 -4.28 2.84 -2.07
CA ASP A 90 -3.71 1.54 -1.73
C ASP A 90 -4.48 0.85 -0.60
N ILE A 91 -4.99 1.60 0.39
CA ILE A 91 -5.91 1.07 1.41
C ILE A 91 -7.22 0.59 0.77
N GLY A 92 -7.81 1.39 -0.12
CA GLY A 92 -9.04 1.03 -0.83
C GLY A 92 -8.90 -0.18 -1.76
N ALA A 93 -7.67 -0.45 -2.21
CA ALA A 93 -7.29 -1.58 -3.06
C ALA A 93 -6.70 -2.78 -2.29
N GLU A 94 -6.62 -2.70 -0.95
CA GLU A 94 -6.00 -3.72 -0.09
C GLU A 94 -4.53 -4.00 -0.43
N PHE A 95 -3.80 -2.97 -0.87
CA PHE A 95 -2.34 -3.00 -0.98
C PHE A 95 -1.66 -2.53 0.31
N LEU A 96 -2.31 -1.67 1.09
CA LEU A 96 -1.78 -1.10 2.33
C LEU A 96 -2.75 -1.39 3.48
N ASP A 97 -2.28 -2.03 4.54
CA ASP A 97 -3.03 -2.18 5.79
C ASP A 97 -2.90 -0.89 6.61
N PRO A 98 -3.98 -0.13 6.82
CA PRO A 98 -3.94 1.12 7.56
C PRO A 98 -3.72 0.95 9.07
N THR A 99 -3.89 -0.26 9.62
CA THR A 99 -3.72 -0.54 11.04
C THR A 99 -2.24 -0.72 11.38
N THR A 100 -1.54 -1.46 10.54
CA THR A 100 -0.10 -1.71 10.68
C THR A 100 0.74 -0.70 9.92
N GLY A 101 0.17 -0.02 8.92
CA GLY A 101 0.90 0.88 8.02
C GLY A 101 1.87 0.12 7.12
N ARG A 102 1.56 -1.15 6.80
CA ARG A 102 2.40 -2.02 5.97
C ARG A 102 1.69 -2.39 4.68
N TYR A 103 2.44 -2.35 3.59
CA TYR A 103 2.06 -2.95 2.32
C TYR A 103 1.97 -4.48 2.46
N ILE A 104 0.89 -5.04 1.92
CA ILE A 104 0.54 -6.46 2.04
C ILE A 104 0.29 -7.09 0.66
N LEU A 105 0.57 -8.39 0.56
CA LEU A 105 0.29 -9.18 -0.63
C LEU A 105 -1.23 -9.37 -0.83
N GLY A 106 -1.96 -9.63 0.26
CA GLY A 106 -3.39 -9.87 0.23
C GLY A 106 -3.73 -11.21 -0.43
N GLU A 107 -4.79 -11.25 -1.25
CA GLU A 107 -5.25 -12.48 -1.93
C GLU A 107 -4.52 -12.76 -3.26
N ARG A 108 -3.45 -12.02 -3.55
CA ARG A 108 -2.72 -12.13 -4.83
C ARG A 108 -1.76 -13.30 -4.80
N GLU A 109 -1.53 -13.90 -5.97
CA GLU A 109 -0.48 -14.90 -6.10
C GLU A 109 0.89 -14.22 -5.89
N PRO A 110 1.76 -14.75 -5.01
CA PRO A 110 3.08 -14.19 -4.81
C PRO A 110 3.95 -14.35 -6.05
N THR A 111 4.65 -13.28 -6.43
CA THR A 111 5.76 -13.29 -7.37
C THR A 111 6.98 -12.68 -6.67
N ILE A 112 8.20 -13.11 -6.99
CA ILE A 112 9.43 -12.54 -6.44
C ILE A 112 9.43 -11.03 -6.65
N THR A 113 9.11 -10.57 -7.86
CA THR A 113 9.01 -9.14 -8.20
C THR A 113 8.03 -8.39 -7.29
N THR A 114 6.85 -8.95 -7.03
CA THR A 114 5.84 -8.35 -6.14
C THR A 114 6.31 -8.34 -4.69
N LEU A 115 6.93 -9.43 -4.22
CA LEU A 115 7.44 -9.52 -2.85
C LEU A 115 8.55 -8.49 -2.61
N LEU A 116 9.49 -8.33 -3.56
CA LEU A 116 10.52 -7.30 -3.51
C LEU A 116 9.91 -5.90 -3.45
N ALA A 117 8.93 -5.61 -4.30
CA ALA A 117 8.26 -4.31 -4.33
C ALA A 117 7.55 -3.99 -3.00
N LEU A 118 6.84 -4.95 -2.41
CA LEU A 118 6.16 -4.79 -1.13
C LEU A 118 7.13 -4.56 0.02
N ASP A 119 8.18 -5.39 0.12
CA ASP A 119 9.16 -5.31 1.21
C ASP A 119 10.00 -4.03 1.10
N SER A 120 10.36 -3.63 -0.12
CA SER A 120 11.02 -2.36 -0.44
C SER A 120 10.19 -1.15 0.02
N ARG A 121 8.89 -1.13 -0.31
CA ARG A 121 7.96 -0.09 0.18
C ARG A 121 7.81 -0.10 1.69
N ASN A 122 7.73 -1.28 2.32
CA ASN A 122 7.61 -1.40 3.77
C ASN A 122 8.81 -0.85 4.53
N ARG A 123 10.02 -1.01 3.97
CA ARG A 123 11.27 -0.53 4.58
C ARG A 123 11.47 0.97 4.45
N THR A 124 10.80 1.60 3.48
CA THR A 124 11.05 3.01 3.16
C THR A 124 9.85 3.91 3.21
N GLN A 125 8.64 3.36 3.36
CA GLN A 125 7.38 4.10 3.46
C GLN A 125 7.32 5.22 2.41
N ASN A 126 7.57 4.84 1.15
CA ASN A 126 7.56 5.70 -0.04
C ASN A 126 8.70 6.74 -0.14
N GLN A 127 9.89 6.48 0.43
CA GLN A 127 11.12 7.26 0.13
C GLN A 127 11.81 6.88 -1.21
N GLY A 128 11.04 6.53 -2.25
CA GLY A 128 11.54 6.35 -3.62
C GLY A 128 12.78 5.45 -3.75
N GLN A 129 13.83 5.94 -4.42
CA GLN A 129 15.03 5.21 -4.83
C GLN A 129 15.86 4.61 -3.67
N LEU A 130 15.74 5.16 -2.45
CA LEU A 130 16.37 4.60 -1.23
C LEU A 130 15.88 3.20 -0.87
N ALA A 131 14.80 2.73 -1.48
CA ALA A 131 14.13 1.50 -1.12
C ALA A 131 14.82 0.24 -1.62
N ILE A 132 15.31 0.27 -2.86
CA ILE A 132 16.10 -0.83 -3.42
C ILE A 132 17.46 -0.89 -2.72
N GLU A 133 18.14 0.23 -2.53
CA GLU A 133 19.45 0.29 -1.86
C GLU A 133 19.42 -0.31 -0.45
N LYS A 134 18.42 0.06 0.37
CA LYS A 134 18.27 -0.48 1.73
C LYS A 134 17.91 -1.96 1.74
N LEU A 135 17.06 -2.41 0.81
CA LEU A 135 16.74 -3.83 0.72
C LEU A 135 17.96 -4.64 0.26
N ALA A 136 18.73 -4.10 -0.68
CA ALA A 136 19.96 -4.70 -1.18
C ALA A 136 21.01 -4.82 -0.07
N GLU A 137 21.20 -3.76 0.72
CA GLU A 137 22.08 -3.77 1.90
C GLU A 137 21.70 -4.87 2.89
N VAL A 138 20.42 -4.96 3.28
CA VAL A 138 19.97 -5.95 4.27
C VAL A 138 19.98 -7.37 3.69
N ALA A 139 19.73 -7.52 2.38
CA ALA A 139 19.80 -8.80 1.68
C ALA A 139 21.24 -9.23 1.35
N GLU A 140 22.25 -8.39 1.61
CA GLU A 140 23.63 -8.61 1.18
C GLU A 140 23.73 -8.91 -0.34
N LEU A 141 22.99 -8.12 -1.13
CA LEU A 141 22.97 -8.15 -2.59
C LEU A 141 23.45 -6.81 -3.14
N GLU A 142 24.04 -6.84 -4.34
CA GLU A 142 24.34 -5.61 -5.06
C GLU A 142 23.03 -4.90 -5.48
N PRO A 143 22.92 -3.56 -5.33
CA PRO A 143 21.71 -2.82 -5.70
C PRO A 143 21.28 -3.06 -7.15
N ASP A 144 22.22 -3.02 -8.09
CA ASP A 144 21.97 -3.28 -9.52
C ASP A 144 21.39 -4.69 -9.74
N ARG A 145 21.84 -5.66 -8.94
CA ARG A 145 21.34 -7.03 -9.06
C ARG A 145 19.91 -7.13 -8.52
N LEU A 146 19.62 -6.47 -7.40
CA LEU A 146 18.26 -6.43 -6.86
C LEU A 146 17.29 -5.70 -7.80
N GLU A 147 17.75 -4.65 -8.47
CA GLU A 147 16.97 -3.93 -9.48
C GLU A 147 16.68 -4.82 -10.70
N ALA A 148 17.65 -5.60 -11.16
CA ALA A 148 17.47 -6.57 -12.24
C ALA A 148 16.40 -7.62 -11.88
N ILE A 149 16.46 -8.20 -10.68
CA ILE A 149 15.45 -9.15 -10.19
C ILE A 149 14.07 -8.47 -10.09
N SER A 150 14.01 -7.26 -9.53
CA SER A 150 12.77 -6.47 -9.42
C SER A 150 12.16 -6.14 -10.78
N SER A 151 12.99 -6.07 -11.83
CA SER A 151 12.58 -5.82 -13.21
C SER A 151 12.21 -7.09 -13.98
N GLY A 152 12.30 -8.27 -13.35
CA GLY A 152 11.88 -9.54 -13.94
C GLY A 152 13.02 -10.44 -14.41
N GLU A 153 14.25 -10.25 -13.94
CA GLU A 153 15.27 -11.28 -14.10
C GLU A 153 15.12 -12.40 -13.05
N PRO A 154 15.28 -13.67 -13.44
CA PRO A 154 15.17 -14.78 -12.50
C PRO A 154 16.31 -14.74 -11.47
N PRO A 155 16.03 -14.82 -10.17
CA PRO A 155 17.06 -14.92 -9.14
C PRO A 155 17.69 -16.32 -9.08
N THR A 156 18.97 -16.38 -8.73
CA THR A 156 19.70 -17.64 -8.48
C THR A 156 19.30 -18.26 -7.14
N ASP A 157 19.66 -19.53 -6.91
CA ASP A 157 19.40 -20.20 -5.63
C ASP A 157 20.08 -19.49 -4.45
N GLU A 158 21.29 -18.96 -4.65
CA GLU A 158 22.01 -18.18 -3.64
C GLU A 158 21.30 -16.86 -3.33
N GLU A 159 20.81 -16.17 -4.35
CA GLU A 159 20.02 -14.94 -4.19
C GLU A 159 18.71 -15.22 -3.47
N LEU A 160 18.04 -16.33 -3.77
CA LEU A 160 16.82 -16.74 -3.05
C LEU A 160 17.10 -17.05 -1.57
N ALA A 161 18.24 -17.68 -1.25
CA ALA A 161 18.63 -17.97 0.13
C ALA A 161 18.88 -16.67 0.93
N LYS A 162 19.44 -15.64 0.28
CA LYS A 162 19.60 -14.30 0.87
C LYS A 162 18.25 -13.60 1.05
N LEU A 163 17.41 -13.61 0.02
CA LEU A 163 16.08 -13.00 0.05
C LEU A 163 15.16 -13.66 1.11
N ALA A 164 15.26 -14.97 1.32
CA ALA A 164 14.51 -15.69 2.36
C ALA A 164 14.79 -15.17 3.79
N GLN A 165 15.97 -14.58 4.03
CA GLN A 165 16.33 -14.05 5.35
C GLN A 165 15.70 -12.68 5.63
N VAL A 166 15.21 -11.99 4.58
CA VAL A 166 14.75 -10.60 4.69
C VAL A 166 13.31 -10.41 4.29
N LEU A 167 12.79 -11.17 3.32
CA LEU A 167 11.43 -10.99 2.83
C LEU A 167 10.41 -11.49 3.84
N THR A 168 9.43 -10.63 4.13
CA THR A 168 8.38 -10.93 5.10
C THR A 168 7.04 -11.21 4.43
N LYS A 169 6.25 -12.10 5.04
CA LYS A 169 4.84 -12.34 4.75
C LYS A 169 3.98 -11.28 5.44
N ASP A 170 2.69 -11.25 5.09
CA ASP A 170 1.72 -10.31 5.66
C ASP A 170 1.60 -10.42 7.19
N ASP A 171 1.82 -11.62 7.76
CA ASP A 171 1.83 -11.87 9.20
C ASP A 171 3.16 -11.50 9.89
N GLY A 172 4.15 -11.05 9.12
CA GLY A 172 5.49 -10.70 9.59
C GLY A 172 6.47 -11.87 9.70
N SER A 173 6.05 -13.11 9.42
CA SER A 173 6.98 -14.25 9.33
C SER A 173 7.83 -14.17 8.05
N LEU A 174 8.97 -14.85 8.03
CA LEU A 174 9.85 -14.89 6.85
C LEU A 174 9.37 -15.90 5.81
N TRP A 175 9.66 -15.62 4.55
CA TRP A 175 9.56 -16.62 3.48
C TRP A 175 10.67 -17.64 3.60
N SER A 176 10.35 -18.93 3.44
CA SER A 176 11.38 -19.96 3.35
C SER A 176 11.99 -20.01 1.95
N GLU A 177 13.24 -20.49 1.87
CA GLU A 177 13.92 -20.70 0.59
C GLU A 177 13.12 -21.63 -0.35
N LEU A 178 12.48 -22.67 0.20
CA LEU A 178 11.66 -23.60 -0.58
C LEU A 178 10.44 -22.90 -1.19
N GLU A 179 9.73 -22.08 -0.42
CA GLU A 179 8.59 -21.30 -0.92
C GLU A 179 9.03 -20.32 -2.01
N LEU A 180 10.16 -19.63 -1.83
CA LEU A 180 10.66 -18.72 -2.86
C LEU A 180 11.10 -19.45 -4.13
N LYS A 181 11.63 -20.67 -4.02
CA LYS A 181 11.95 -21.51 -5.19
C LYS A 181 10.69 -21.93 -5.94
N GLU A 182 9.63 -22.30 -5.22
CA GLU A 182 8.33 -22.62 -5.82
C GLU A 182 7.72 -21.41 -6.52
N ILE A 183 7.81 -20.22 -5.93
CA ILE A 183 7.37 -18.96 -6.54
C ILE A 183 8.18 -18.66 -7.79
N ARG A 184 9.52 -18.71 -7.72
CA ARG A 184 10.40 -18.49 -8.88
C ARG A 184 10.05 -19.45 -10.02
N ALA A 185 9.82 -20.73 -9.73
CA ALA A 185 9.51 -21.72 -10.75
C ALA A 185 8.17 -21.45 -11.48
N LYS A 186 7.22 -20.80 -10.81
CA LYS A 186 5.94 -20.38 -11.41
C LYS A 186 6.07 -19.08 -12.20
N GLU A 187 6.80 -18.10 -11.67
CA GLU A 187 6.97 -16.78 -12.28
C GLU A 187 7.91 -16.81 -13.48
N PHE A 188 8.99 -17.57 -13.39
CA PHE A 188 10.00 -17.74 -14.43
C PHE A 188 10.00 -19.21 -14.88
N PRO A 189 8.98 -19.65 -15.61
CA PRO A 189 8.99 -21.00 -16.15
C PRO A 189 10.20 -21.12 -17.07
N CYS A 190 11.07 -22.09 -16.79
CA CYS A 190 12.07 -22.50 -17.77
C CYS A 190 11.28 -23.04 -18.97
N ASP A 191 11.19 -22.24 -20.04
CA ASP A 191 10.56 -22.70 -21.28
C ASP A 191 11.18 -24.05 -21.71
N ARG A 192 10.29 -24.95 -22.11
CA ARG A 192 10.57 -26.28 -22.67
C ARG A 192 11.27 -26.19 -24.02
#